data_AF-A0A0W7TK89-F1
#
_entry.id   AF-A0A0W7TK89-F1
#
_cell.length_a   1.000
_cell.length_b   1.000
_cell.length_c   1.000
_cell.angle_alpha   90.00
_cell.angle_beta   90.00
_cell.angle_gamma   90.00
#
_symmetry.space_group_name_H-M   'P 1'
#
loop_
_entity.id
_entity.type
_entity.pdbx_description
1 polymer ?
#
loop_
_entity_poly.entity_id
_entity_poly.type
_entity_poly.pdbx_seq_one_letter_code
_entity_poly.pdbx_strand_id
1 'polypeptide(L)'
;MKCIVGVTVTGLDERGSKILEPGAPMPEARLRAIRGLADAGIRVYALIGPVLDRLEGQEEEFCDAVATAGAKEAVLDRLNPRTELSARLARMGVSGSAAALGKIRDGLEARGISVSDAFQRSRRSPCYQPGVT
;
A
#
# COMPACT_ATOMS: atom_id res chain seq x y z
N MET A 1 18.30 19.23 -4.78
CA MET A 1 17.94 18.31 -3.66
C MET A 1 17.31 17.07 -4.27
N LYS A 2 17.76 15.86 -3.92
CA LYS A 2 17.15 14.61 -4.41
C LYS A 2 16.21 14.10 -3.32
N CYS A 3 14.91 14.15 -3.56
CA CYS A 3 13.91 13.57 -2.67
C CYS A 3 13.15 12.46 -3.39
N ILE A 4 12.58 11.56 -2.60
CA ILE A 4 11.70 10.49 -3.08
C ILE A 4 10.41 10.61 -2.27
N VAL A 5 9.27 10.54 -2.94
CA VAL A 5 7.95 10.65 -2.29
C VAL A 5 7.28 9.28 -2.30
N GLY A 6 6.80 8.84 -1.14
CA GLY A 6 5.93 7.68 -1.01
C GLY A 6 4.48 8.13 -0.88
N VAL A 7 3.58 7.57 -1.70
CA VAL A 7 2.14 7.80 -1.56
C VAL A 7 1.47 6.49 -1.20
N THR A 8 0.72 6.47 -0.09
CA THR A 8 0.02 5.27 0.36
C THR A 8 -1.21 4.99 -0.47
N VAL A 9 -1.34 3.78 -1.03
CA VAL A 9 -2.53 3.32 -1.76
C VAL A 9 -2.96 1.97 -1.18
N THR A 10 -4.09 1.95 -0.48
CA THR A 10 -4.59 0.78 0.26
C THR A 10 -5.61 -0.05 -0.50
N GLY A 11 -6.20 0.52 -1.55
CA GLY A 11 -7.17 -0.11 -2.44
C GLY A 11 -7.83 0.92 -3.34
N LEU A 12 -8.82 0.50 -4.13
CA LEU A 12 -9.61 1.37 -5.01
C LEU A 12 -11.02 1.67 -4.47
N ASP A 13 -11.52 0.85 -3.54
CA ASP A 13 -12.87 1.00 -2.98
C ASP A 13 -12.98 2.19 -2.01
N GLU A 14 -13.80 3.18 -2.36
CA GLU A 14 -14.07 4.33 -1.51
C GLU A 14 -14.77 3.97 -0.19
N ARG A 15 -15.65 2.97 -0.21
CA ARG A 15 -16.39 2.57 1.01
C ARG A 15 -15.44 1.96 2.02
N GLY A 16 -14.61 1.02 1.58
CA GLY A 16 -13.52 0.44 2.35
C GLY A 16 -12.56 1.50 2.87
N SER A 17 -12.19 2.48 2.05
CA SER A 17 -11.32 3.59 2.47
C SER A 17 -11.93 4.41 3.60
N LYS A 18 -13.22 4.80 3.50
CA LYS A 18 -13.91 5.55 4.57
C LYS A 18 -14.00 4.77 5.90
N ILE A 19 -14.11 3.45 5.81
CA ILE A 19 -14.24 2.56 6.96
C ILE A 19 -12.87 2.31 7.63
N LEU A 20 -11.83 2.06 6.84
CA LEU A 20 -10.51 1.66 7.32
C LEU A 20 -9.59 2.85 7.62
N GLU A 21 -9.72 3.93 6.85
CA GLU A 21 -8.84 5.10 6.90
C GLU A 21 -9.66 6.40 6.96
N PRO A 22 -10.51 6.58 7.99
CA PRO A 22 -11.33 7.77 8.11
C PRO A 22 -10.46 9.03 8.18
N GLY A 23 -10.74 9.99 7.29
CA GLY A 23 -9.99 11.25 7.17
C GLY A 23 -8.85 11.23 6.16
N ALA A 24 -8.47 10.06 5.61
CA ALA A 24 -7.53 10.01 4.50
C ALA A 24 -8.19 10.48 3.18
N PRO A 25 -7.41 11.04 2.23
CA PRO A 25 -7.91 11.30 0.88
C PRO A 25 -8.47 10.03 0.21
N MET A 26 -9.49 10.18 -0.65
CA MET A 26 -10.05 9.05 -1.40
C MET A 26 -8.97 8.40 -2.30
N PRO A 27 -9.07 7.09 -2.60
CA PRO A 27 -8.11 6.37 -3.43
C PRO A 27 -7.70 7.10 -4.71
N GLU A 28 -8.68 7.61 -5.44
CA GLU A 28 -8.46 8.32 -6.69
C GLU A 28 -7.59 9.58 -6.51
N ALA A 29 -7.76 10.32 -5.41
CA ALA A 29 -6.95 11.49 -5.11
C ALA A 29 -5.48 11.11 -4.84
N ARG A 30 -5.23 9.92 -4.26
CA ARG A 30 -3.88 9.40 -4.04
C ARG A 30 -3.21 9.00 -5.36
N LEU A 31 -3.95 8.36 -6.27
CA LEU A 31 -3.47 8.05 -7.62
C LEU A 31 -3.18 9.33 -8.43
N ARG A 32 -4.03 10.36 -8.34
CA ARG A 32 -3.77 11.67 -8.95
C ARG A 32 -2.52 12.34 -8.36
N ALA A 33 -2.27 12.18 -7.06
CA ALA A 33 -1.04 12.68 -6.45
C ALA A 33 0.20 11.97 -7.02
N ILE A 34 0.16 10.65 -7.19
CA ILE A 34 1.24 9.88 -7.86
C ILE A 34 1.47 10.42 -9.28
N ARG A 35 0.39 10.60 -10.05
CA ARG A 35 0.46 11.17 -11.41
C ARG A 35 1.14 12.53 -11.43
N GLY A 36 0.65 13.48 -10.63
CA GLY A 36 1.20 14.83 -10.61
C GLY A 36 2.68 14.88 -10.23
N LEU A 37 3.10 14.02 -9.29
CA LEU A 37 4.51 13.89 -8.91
C LEU A 37 5.35 13.30 -10.05
N ALA A 38 4.86 12.23 -10.69
CA ALA A 38 5.55 11.58 -11.80
C ALA A 38 5.69 12.51 -13.01
N ASP A 39 4.63 13.23 -13.37
CA ASP A 39 4.61 14.19 -14.48
C ASP A 39 5.57 15.37 -14.23
N ALA A 40 5.76 15.75 -12.96
CA ALA A 40 6.73 16.76 -12.55
C ALA A 40 8.19 16.22 -12.51
N GLY A 41 8.43 14.96 -12.87
CA GLY A 41 9.75 14.33 -12.82
C GLY A 41 10.23 14.00 -11.40
N ILE A 42 9.35 14.03 -10.40
CA ILE A 42 9.68 13.65 -9.03
C ILE A 42 9.63 12.13 -8.91
N ARG A 43 10.70 11.53 -8.37
CA ARG A 43 10.73 10.10 -8.09
C ARG A 43 9.68 9.75 -7.03
N VAL A 44 8.68 8.96 -7.43
CA VAL A 44 7.55 8.56 -6.59
C VAL A 44 7.42 7.04 -6.56
N TYR A 45 7.10 6.49 -5.39
CA TYR A 45 6.72 5.09 -5.23
C TYR A 45 5.34 4.96 -4.60
N ALA A 46 4.63 3.90 -4.98
CA ALA A 46 3.39 3.51 -4.32
C ALA A 46 3.71 2.69 -3.07
N LEU A 47 3.34 3.19 -1.89
CA LEU A 47 3.33 2.39 -0.66
C LEU A 47 2.00 1.66 -0.59
N ILE A 48 2.01 0.35 -0.82
CA ILE A 48 0.81 -0.47 -0.87
C ILE A 48 0.72 -1.23 0.43
N GLY A 49 -0.02 -0.68 1.40
CA GLY A 49 -0.47 -1.50 2.49
C GLY A 49 -1.10 -0.79 3.69
N PRO A 50 -1.51 -1.58 4.71
CA PRO A 50 -1.36 -3.03 4.73
C PRO A 50 -2.18 -3.69 3.61
N VAL A 51 -1.64 -4.72 2.95
CA VAL A 51 -2.42 -5.46 1.94
C VAL A 51 -3.45 -6.32 2.64
N LEU A 52 -4.72 -6.03 2.39
CA LEU A 52 -5.88 -6.64 3.02
C LEU A 52 -6.65 -7.52 2.04
N ASP A 53 -7.44 -8.44 2.57
CA ASP A 53 -8.36 -9.33 1.83
C ASP A 53 -9.33 -8.60 0.90
N ARG A 54 -9.65 -7.33 1.17
CA ARG A 54 -10.51 -6.51 0.30
C ARG A 54 -9.96 -6.29 -1.12
N LEU A 55 -8.66 -6.48 -1.33
CA LEU A 55 -8.06 -6.41 -2.67
C LEU A 55 -8.17 -7.73 -3.44
N GLU A 56 -8.56 -8.83 -2.79
CA GLU A 56 -8.75 -10.10 -3.47
C GLU A 56 -9.84 -10.00 -4.53
N GLY A 57 -9.54 -10.47 -5.74
CA GLY A 57 -10.41 -10.37 -6.91
C GLY A 57 -10.31 -9.04 -7.67
N GLN A 58 -9.56 -8.06 -7.15
CA GLN A 58 -9.35 -6.74 -7.75
C GLN A 58 -7.85 -6.44 -7.99
N GLU A 59 -6.99 -7.45 -7.85
CA GLU A 59 -5.53 -7.25 -7.87
C GLU A 59 -5.04 -6.72 -9.23
N GLU A 60 -5.60 -7.20 -10.35
CA GLU A 60 -5.22 -6.73 -11.69
C GLU A 60 -5.60 -5.28 -11.93
N GLU A 61 -6.85 -4.91 -11.65
CA GLU A 61 -7.35 -3.53 -11.78
C GLU A 61 -6.54 -2.58 -10.89
N PHE A 62 -6.22 -3.01 -9.67
CA PHE A 62 -5.36 -2.27 -8.75
C PHE A 62 -3.96 -2.04 -9.34
N CYS A 63 -3.34 -3.09 -9.90
CA CYS A 63 -2.02 -2.98 -10.53
C CYS A 63 -2.05 -2.04 -11.75
N ASP A 64 -3.11 -2.14 -12.58
CA ASP A 64 -3.32 -1.24 -13.71
C ASP A 64 -3.46 0.21 -13.27
N ALA A 65 -4.23 0.47 -12.21
CA ALA A 65 -4.41 1.81 -11.69
C ALA A 65 -3.10 2.43 -11.19
N VAL A 66 -2.30 1.66 -10.44
CA VAL A 66 -0.99 2.10 -9.93
C VAL A 66 0.01 2.34 -11.07
N ALA A 67 0.12 1.40 -12.01
CA ALA A 67 1.00 1.53 -13.16
C ALA A 67 0.59 2.68 -14.06
N THR A 68 -0.71 2.78 -14.34
CA THR A 68 -1.29 3.90 -15.07
C THR A 68 -0.87 5.18 -14.40
N ALA A 69 -1.10 5.36 -13.10
CA ALA A 69 -0.77 6.58 -12.34
C ALA A 69 0.71 7.01 -12.42
N GLY A 70 1.62 6.15 -12.89
CA GLY A 70 3.00 6.52 -13.22
C GLY A 70 4.02 6.12 -12.17
N ALA A 71 3.63 5.35 -11.15
CA ALA A 71 4.58 4.75 -10.22
C ALA A 71 5.52 3.80 -10.97
N LYS A 72 6.83 3.91 -10.69
CA LYS A 72 7.87 3.00 -11.21
C LYS A 72 8.43 2.07 -10.15
N GLU A 73 8.13 2.37 -8.90
CA GLU A 73 8.50 1.60 -7.72
C GLU A 73 7.26 1.40 -6.84
N ALA A 74 7.21 0.25 -6.18
CA ALA A 74 6.20 -0.08 -5.20
C ALA A 74 6.82 -0.75 -3.97
N VAL A 75 6.23 -0.48 -2.82
CA VAL A 75 6.61 -1.07 -1.53
C VAL A 75 5.37 -1.75 -0.97
N LEU A 76 5.42 -3.08 -0.80
CA LEU A 76 4.32 -3.85 -0.21
C LEU A 76 4.48 -3.90 1.31
N ASP A 77 3.43 -3.54 2.03
CA ASP A 77 3.36 -3.65 3.49
C ASP A 77 2.36 -4.71 3.92
N ARG A 78 2.74 -5.48 4.94
CA ARG A 78 1.91 -6.53 5.53
C ARG A 78 1.21 -5.96 6.74
N LEU A 79 -0.01 -6.44 7.00
CA LEU A 79 -0.67 -6.13 8.26
C LEU A 79 0.20 -6.60 9.43
N ASN A 80 0.60 -5.66 10.30
CA ASN A 80 1.31 -5.95 11.55
C ASN A 80 0.28 -6.22 12.65
N PRO A 81 0.02 -7.49 13.02
CA PRO A 81 -1.03 -7.82 13.97
C PRO A 81 -0.66 -7.34 15.37
N ARG A 82 -1.55 -6.53 15.96
CA ARG A 82 -1.51 -6.11 17.36
C ARG A 82 -2.85 -6.49 17.96
N THR A 83 -2.88 -7.00 19.19
CA THR A 83 -4.07 -7.62 19.80
C THR A 83 -5.36 -6.81 19.58
N GLU A 84 -5.34 -5.53 19.95
CA GLU A 84 -6.51 -4.65 19.81
C GLU A 84 -6.89 -4.35 18.34
N LEU A 85 -5.90 -4.16 17.48
CA LEU A 85 -6.11 -3.92 16.06
C LEU A 85 -6.70 -5.17 15.38
N SER A 86 -6.15 -6.34 15.68
CA SER A 86 -6.63 -7.62 15.15
C SER A 86 -8.08 -7.89 15.59
N ALA A 87 -8.41 -7.65 16.87
CA ALA A 87 -9.79 -7.80 17.36
C ALA A 87 -10.76 -6.82 16.67
N ARG A 88 -10.33 -5.58 16.41
CA ARG A 88 -11.13 -4.60 15.66
C ARG A 88 -11.35 -5.03 14.22
N LEU A 89 -10.31 -5.42 13.50
CA LEU A 89 -10.40 -5.85 12.11
C LEU A 89 -11.24 -7.11 11.95
N ALA A 90 -11.13 -8.07 12.89
CA ALA A 90 -11.98 -9.25 12.92
C ALA A 90 -13.48 -8.91 13.04
N ARG A 91 -13.84 -7.93 13.89
CA ARG A 91 -15.23 -7.42 13.99
C ARG A 91 -15.73 -6.76 12.70
N MET A 92 -14.82 -6.30 11.85
CA MET A 92 -15.12 -5.69 10.55
C MET A 92 -15.08 -6.71 9.40
N GLY A 93 -14.76 -7.97 9.68
CA GLY A 93 -14.55 -9.01 8.67
C GLY A 93 -13.38 -8.69 7.74
N VAL A 94 -12.31 -8.10 8.27
CA VAL A 94 -11.11 -7.68 7.51
C VAL A 94 -9.88 -8.37 8.06
N SER A 95 -9.01 -8.82 7.18
CA SER A 95 -7.76 -9.49 7.50
C SER A 95 -6.65 -9.11 6.52
N GLY A 96 -5.40 -9.40 6.89
CA GLY A 96 -4.28 -9.29 5.95
C GLY A 96 -4.30 -10.43 4.94
N SER A 97 -3.97 -10.16 3.67
CA SER A 97 -4.02 -11.18 2.62
C SER A 97 -2.66 -11.49 2.01
N ALA A 98 -2.15 -12.70 2.29
CA ALA A 98 -0.95 -13.23 1.64
C ALA A 98 -1.18 -13.55 0.15
N ALA A 99 -2.41 -13.92 -0.22
CA ALA A 99 -2.78 -14.22 -1.60
C ALA A 99 -2.77 -12.96 -2.46
N ALA A 100 -3.42 -11.87 -1.98
CA ALA A 100 -3.38 -10.58 -2.66
C ALA A 100 -1.96 -10.03 -2.73
N LEU A 101 -1.15 -10.18 -1.67
CA LEU A 101 0.27 -9.77 -1.68
C LEU A 101 1.05 -10.39 -2.84
N GLY A 102 0.93 -11.70 -3.05
CA GLY A 102 1.61 -12.41 -4.13
C GLY A 102 1.15 -11.92 -5.51
N LYS A 103 -0.16 -11.89 -5.74
CA LYS A 103 -0.72 -11.46 -7.02
C LYS A 103 -0.43 -9.99 -7.34
N ILE A 104 -0.46 -9.10 -6.35
CA ILE A 104 -0.13 -7.68 -6.54
C ILE A 104 1.36 -7.54 -6.89
N ARG A 105 2.25 -8.30 -6.23
CA ARG A 105 3.67 -8.33 -6.60
C ARG A 105 3.84 -8.72 -8.06
N ASP A 106 3.31 -9.88 -8.44
CA ASP A 106 3.46 -10.43 -9.79
C ASP A 106 2.84 -9.48 -10.83
N GLY A 107 1.67 -8.93 -10.54
CA GLY A 107 0.95 -8.00 -11.41
C GLY A 107 1.70 -6.67 -11.63
N LEU A 108 2.32 -6.11 -10.59
CA LEU A 108 3.12 -4.89 -10.71
C LEU A 108 4.44 -5.16 -11.46
N GLU A 109 5.12 -6.26 -11.15
CA GLU A 109 6.37 -6.65 -11.82
C GLU A 109 6.14 -6.91 -13.32
N ALA A 110 5.03 -7.55 -13.69
CA ALA A 110 4.62 -7.73 -15.09
C ALA A 110 4.39 -6.41 -15.84
N ARG A 111 4.08 -5.33 -15.12
CA ARG A 111 3.92 -3.95 -15.66
C ARG A 111 5.23 -3.14 -15.61
N GLY A 112 6.35 -3.79 -15.28
CA GLY A 112 7.68 -3.16 -15.22
C GLY A 112 7.91 -2.30 -13.98
N ILE A 113 7.13 -2.48 -12.92
CA ILE A 113 7.30 -1.77 -11.65
C ILE A 113 8.25 -2.57 -10.76
N SER A 114 9.24 -1.90 -10.16
CA SER A 114 10.13 -2.52 -9.18
C SER A 114 9.42 -2.66 -7.83
N VAL A 115 9.32 -3.88 -7.28
CA VAL A 115 8.56 -4.15 -6.04
C VAL A 115 9.48 -4.60 -4.90
N SER A 116 9.34 -3.96 -3.73
CA SER A 116 10.05 -4.32 -2.50
C SER A 116 9.08 -4.52 -1.32
N ASP A 117 9.53 -5.11 -0.21
CA ASP A 117 8.72 -5.20 1.01
C ASP A 117 9.08 -4.06 1.99
N ALA A 118 8.09 -3.48 2.67
CA ALA A 118 8.26 -2.41 3.65
C ALA A 118 9.17 -2.83 4.82
N PHE A 119 9.12 -4.11 5.20
CA PHE A 119 9.96 -4.69 6.25
C PHE A 119 10.69 -5.93 5.72
N GLN A 120 11.99 -5.80 5.47
CA GLN A 120 12.87 -6.96 5.33
C GLN A 120 13.01 -7.62 6.71
N ARG A 121 12.75 -8.94 6.82
CA ARG A 121 12.86 -9.71 8.07
C ARG A 121 14.21 -9.57 8.80
N SER A 122 15.24 -9.03 8.16
CA SER A 122 16.61 -8.92 8.69
C SER A 122 17.00 -7.55 9.29
N ARG A 123 16.16 -6.51 9.24
CA ARG A 123 16.49 -5.21 9.85
C ARG A 123 15.32 -4.65 10.65
N ARG A 124 15.51 -4.53 11.98
CA ARG A 124 14.62 -3.72 12.82
C ARG A 124 14.53 -2.33 12.18
N SER A 125 13.31 -1.86 11.94
CA SER A 125 13.09 -0.52 11.43
C SER A 125 13.63 0.51 12.42
N PRO A 126 14.41 1.50 11.98
CA PRO A 126 14.94 2.56 12.86
C PRO A 126 13.82 3.40 13.51
N CYS A 127 12.63 3.40 12.92
CA CYS A 127 11.43 4.08 13.41
C CYS A 127 10.62 3.29 14.46
N TYR A 128 10.96 2.03 14.74
CA TYR A 128 10.36 1.27 15.84
C TYR A 128 11.34 1.17 17.02
N GLN A 129 11.15 2.04 18.01
CA GLN A 129 11.74 1.85 19.34
C GLN A 129 10.64 1.32 20.28
N PRO A 130 10.68 0.03 20.66
CA PRO A 130 9.73 -0.48 21.65
C PRO A 130 10.02 0.15 23.01
N GLY A 131 9.02 0.85 23.54
CA GLY A 131 8.78 1.08 24.97
C GLY A 131 10.00 1.46 25.80
N VAL A 132 10.27 2.76 25.89
CA VAL A 132 10.79 3.33 27.14
C VAL A 132 9.67 3.13 28.17
N THR A 133 9.91 2.25 29.13
CA THR A 133 9.08 2.16 30.34
C THR A 133 9.66 3.09 31.38
#